data_AF-A0A950RVV2-F1
#
_entry.id   AF-A0A950RVV2-F1
#
_cell.length_a   1.000
_cell.length_b   1.000
_cell.length_c   1.000
_cell.angle_alpha   90.00
_cell.angle_beta   90.00
_cell.angle_gamma   90.00
#
_symmetry.space_group_name_H-M   'P 1'
#
loop_
_entity.id
_entity.type
_entity.pdbx_description
1 polymer ?
#
loop_
_entity_poly.entity_id
_entity_poly.type
_entity_poly.pdbx_seq_one_letter_code
_entity_poly.pdbx_strand_id
1 'polypeptide(L)' 'MAARTSRIRVIPHVVALPNRHPALVAKMAQTLDRLSAGRLILALGAGGPMNDAGIHALGLKL' A
#
# COMPACT_ATOMS: atom_id res chain seq x y z
N MET A 1 -14.82 -0.60 6.48
CA MET A 1 -14.38 -0.92 7.86
C MET A 1 -13.79 0.31 8.56
N ALA A 2 -12.77 0.98 8.02
CA ALA A 2 -12.11 2.13 8.68
C ALA A 2 -13.06 3.23 9.18
N ALA A 3 -14.01 3.67 8.33
CA ALA A 3 -14.99 4.71 8.66
C ALA A 3 -16.00 4.33 9.77
N ARG A 4 -16.11 3.04 10.13
CA ARG A 4 -17.03 2.54 11.18
C ARG A 4 -16.39 2.49 12.56
N THR A 5 -15.14 2.92 12.68
CA THR A 5 -14.37 2.91 13.94
C THR A 5 -13.89 4.32 14.23
N SER A 6 -13.69 4.66 15.50
CA SER A 6 -13.29 6.02 15.91
C SER A 6 -11.97 6.09 16.69
N ARG A 7 -11.47 4.96 17.23
CA ARG A 7 -10.29 4.95 18.13
C ARG A 7 -9.10 4.17 17.58
N ILE A 8 -9.33 3.04 16.93
CA ILE A 8 -8.25 2.13 16.53
C ILE A 8 -7.50 2.66 15.29
N ARG A 9 -6.19 2.40 15.20
CA ARG A 9 -5.44 2.65 13.95
C ARG A 9 -5.76 1.57 12.91
N VAL A 10 -5.68 1.93 11.64
CA VAL A 10 -5.95 1.02 10.52
C VAL A 10 -4.67 0.85 9.72
N ILE A 11 -4.27 -0.42 9.55
CA ILE A 11 -3.06 -0.80 8.82
C ILE A 11 -3.50 -1.81 7.74
N PRO A 12 -3.17 -1.60 6.45
CA PRO A 12 -3.23 -2.67 5.47
C PRO A 12 -2.14 -3.70 5.75
N HIS A 13 -2.40 -4.99 5.51
CA HIS A 13 -1.45 -6.07 5.81
C HIS A 13 -0.04 -5.80 5.25
N VAL A 14 0.06 -5.35 3.99
CA VAL A 14 1.21 -4.67 3.39
C VAL A 14 0.81 -4.14 2.01
N VAL A 15 1.32 -2.99 1.58
CA VAL A 15 1.23 -2.55 0.18
C VAL A 15 2.50 -2.98 -0.55
N ALA A 16 2.35 -3.91 -1.49
CA ALA A 16 3.40 -4.28 -2.44
C ALA A 16 3.62 -3.12 -3.43
N LEU A 17 4.65 -2.30 -3.18
CA LEU A 17 4.94 -1.09 -3.94
C LEU A 17 5.13 -1.32 -5.45
N PRO A 18 5.87 -2.35 -5.90
CA PRO A 18 6.09 -2.57 -7.33
C PRO A 18 4.81 -2.82 -8.14
N ASN A 19 3.74 -3.28 -7.49
CA ASN A 19 2.53 -3.72 -8.17
C ASN A 19 1.68 -2.57 -8.71
N ARG A 20 1.94 -1.31 -8.29
CA ARG A 20 1.14 -0.15 -8.69
C ARG A 20 2.02 1.08 -8.79
N HIS A 21 1.66 1.99 -9.71
CA HIS A 21 2.33 3.28 -9.80
C HIS A 21 2.29 4.02 -8.45
N PRO A 22 3.41 4.61 -7.98
CA PRO A 22 3.47 5.23 -6.65
C PRO A 22 2.44 6.35 -6.46
N ALA A 23 2.18 7.14 -7.51
CA ALA A 23 1.14 8.18 -7.46
C ALA A 23 -0.28 7.61 -7.21
N LEU A 24 -0.59 6.41 -7.73
CA LEU A 24 -1.86 5.76 -7.47
C LEU A 24 -1.95 5.29 -6.02
N VAL A 25 -0.85 4.71 -5.49
CA VAL A 25 -0.76 4.33 -4.07
C VAL A 25 -0.98 5.55 -3.17
N ALA A 26 -0.34 6.67 -3.48
CA ALA A 26 -0.52 7.92 -2.74
C ALA A 26 -1.98 8.40 -2.74
N LYS A 27 -2.65 8.37 -3.91
CA LYS A 27 -4.06 8.77 -4.02
C LYS A 27 -5.00 7.86 -3.20
N MET A 28 -4.76 6.55 -3.24
CA MET A 28 -5.53 5.59 -2.45
C MET A 28 -5.30 5.80 -0.95
N ALA A 29 -4.05 5.98 -0.53
CA ALA A 29 -3.69 6.25 0.86
C ALA A 29 -4.36 7.53 1.36
N GLN A 30 -4.33 8.63 0.60
CA GLN A 30 -4.97 9.90 0.94
C GLN A 30 -6.49 9.77 1.13
N THR A 31 -7.15 8.91 0.33
CA THR A 31 -8.59 8.66 0.49
C THR A 31 -8.88 7.90 1.79
N LEU A 32 -8.12 6.84 2.05
CA LEU A 32 -8.31 6.02 3.24
C LEU A 32 -7.94 6.78 4.52
N ASP A 33 -6.89 7.61 4.47
CA ASP A 33 -6.49 8.47 5.57
C ASP A 33 -7.63 9.42 5.97
N ARG A 34 -8.23 10.12 5.00
CA ARG A 34 -9.43 10.96 5.23
C ARG A 34 -10.60 10.17 5.80
N LEU A 35 -10.94 9.00 5.23
CA LEU A 35 -12.04 8.17 5.73
C LEU A 35 -11.79 7.62 7.14
N SER A 36 -10.52 7.51 7.53
CA SER A 36 -10.11 7.08 8.87
C SER A 36 -9.88 8.24 9.83
N ALA A 37 -10.05 9.50 9.42
CA ALA A 37 -9.70 10.68 10.20
C ALA A 37 -8.24 10.66 10.69
N GLY A 38 -7.29 10.41 9.79
CA GLY A 38 -5.85 10.47 10.10
C GLY A 38 -5.28 9.23 10.80
N ARG A 39 -6.04 8.14 10.88
CA ARG A 39 -5.66 6.92 11.62
C ARG A 39 -5.02 5.85 10.72
N LEU A 40 -4.72 6.18 9.47
CA LEU A 40 -4.06 5.27 8.55
C LEU A 40 -2.57 5.18 8.89
N ILE A 41 -2.07 3.96 8.99
CA ILE A 41 -0.65 3.67 8.88
C ILE A 41 -0.44 2.97 7.54
N LEU A 42 0.37 3.56 6.67
CA LEU A 42 0.68 2.99 5.36
C LEU A 42 1.88 2.03 5.46
N ALA A 43 1.60 0.73 5.61
CA ALA A 43 2.64 -0.30 5.56
C ALA A 43 3.07 -0.58 4.12
N LEU A 44 4.37 -0.52 3.85
CA LEU A 44 4.98 -0.71 2.52
C LEU A 44 5.88 -1.95 2.52
N GLY A 45 5.95 -2.65 1.39
CA GLY A 45 6.84 -3.78 1.20
C GLY A 45 7.12 -4.05 -0.28
N ALA A 46 8.14 -4.88 -0.53
CA ALA A 46 8.53 -5.26 -1.90
C ALA A 46 7.46 -6.14 -2.57
N GLY A 47 6.87 -7.09 -1.83
CA GLY A 47 5.87 -8.01 -2.36
C GLY A 47 6.48 -9.06 -3.30
N GLY A 48 6.27 -10.35 -2.98
CA GLY A 48 6.80 -11.45 -3.79
C GLY A 48 8.33 -11.60 -3.73
N PRO A 49 8.90 -12.56 -4.48
CA PRO A 49 10.33 -12.80 -4.54
C PRO A 49 11.07 -11.67 -5.26
N MET A 50 12.08 -11.10 -4.63
CA MET A 50 12.94 -10.05 -5.20
C MET A 50 14.11 -10.67 -5.99
N ASN A 51 13.80 -11.63 -6.88
CA ASN A 51 14.74 -12.27 -7.79
C ASN A 51 14.46 -11.85 -9.23
N ASP A 52 15.36 -12.12 -10.17
CA ASP A 52 15.24 -11.69 -11.58
C ASP A 52 13.89 -12.08 -12.18
N ALA A 53 13.44 -13.32 -11.94
CA ALA A 53 12.14 -13.80 -12.41
C ALA A 53 10.96 -12.99 -11.84
N GLY A 54 10.97 -12.70 -10.54
CA GLY A 54 9.93 -11.93 -9.86
C GLY A 54 9.90 -10.47 -10.27
N ILE A 55 11.07 -9.87 -10.50
CA ILE A 55 11.20 -8.47 -10.93
C ILE A 55 10.80 -8.31 -12.39
N HIS A 56 11.18 -9.26 -13.25
CA HIS A 56 10.72 -9.29 -14.64
C HIS A 56 9.20 -9.47 -14.76
N ALA A 57 8.57 -10.27 -13.88
CA ALA A 57 7.12 -10.41 -13.84
C ALA A 57 6.40 -9.08 -13.52
N LEU A 58 7.10 -8.13 -12.88
CA LEU A 58 6.62 -6.79 -12.58
C LEU A 58 6.99 -5.77 -13.68
N GLY A 59 7.64 -6.21 -14.75
CA GLY A 59 8.12 -5.35 -15.85
C GLY A 59 9.27 -4.44 -15.46
N LEU A 60 9.89 -4.66 -14.31
CA LEU A 60 11.04 -3.90 -13.82
C LEU A 60 12.33 -4.49 -14.43
N LYS A 61 13.30 -3.62 -14.70
CA LYS A 61 14.66 -4.00 -15.10
C LYS A 61 15.62 -3.42 -14.06
N LEU A 62 16.39 -4.27 -13.39
CA LEU A 62 17.49 -3.87 -12.52
C LEU A 62 18.81 -3.87 -13.29
#